data_AF-A0A962V3F0-F1
#
_entry.id   AF-A0A962V3F0-F1
#
_cell.length_a   1.000
_cell.length_b   1.000
_cell.length_c   1.000
_cell.angle_alpha   90.00
_cell.angle_beta   90.00
_cell.angle_gamma   90.00
#
_symmetry.space_group_name_H-M   'P 1'
#
loop_
_entity.id
_entity.type
_entity.pdbx_description
1 polymer ?
#
loop_
_entity_poly.entity_id
_entity_poly.type
_entity_poly.pdbx_seq_one_letter_code
_entity_poly.pdbx_strand_id
1 'polypeptide(L)'
;STAPDYMQFLRMFLNNGELDGNRILSESAVESMLQNHIGDLRIGKMETVAPVVSADVNIFPDTPKTHSFGFLRVEEDVPGMRSAGSQGWAGVCNTHFWFDPAKDVAGLIMTQTLPFVEPRFMKVYEQFERAVYAS
;
A
#
# COMPACT_ATOMS: atom_id res chain seq x y z
N SER A 1 -9.70 -4.64 14.32
CA SER A 1 -8.34 -4.09 14.31
C SER A 1 -8.43 -2.58 14.38
N THR A 2 -7.53 -1.93 15.09
CA THR A 2 -7.40 -0.46 15.18
C THR A 2 -6.20 0.03 14.36
N ALA A 3 -6.03 1.35 14.21
CA ALA A 3 -4.87 1.89 13.50
C ALA A 3 -3.52 1.47 14.15
N PRO A 4 -3.36 1.51 15.49
CA PRO A 4 -2.17 0.98 16.14
C PRO A 4 -1.92 -0.52 15.87
N ASP A 5 -2.97 -1.35 15.92
CA ASP A 5 -2.83 -2.79 15.66
C ASP A 5 -2.36 -3.04 14.23
N TYR A 6 -2.91 -2.31 13.26
CA TYR A 6 -2.52 -2.46 11.86
C TYR A 6 -1.11 -1.90 11.59
N MET A 7 -0.67 -0.88 12.32
CA MET A 7 0.71 -0.39 12.22
C MET A 7 1.73 -1.42 12.71
N GLN A 8 1.40 -2.23 13.72
CA GLN A 8 2.25 -3.36 14.13
C GLN A 8 2.42 -4.38 12.99
N PHE A 9 1.35 -4.66 12.25
CA PHE A 9 1.40 -5.53 11.07
C PHE A 9 2.30 -4.97 9.97
N LEU A 10 2.25 -3.66 9.69
CA LEU A 10 3.14 -3.03 8.70
C LEU A 10 4.59 -3.03 9.17
N ARG A 11 4.84 -2.72 10.45
CA ARG A 11 6.18 -2.74 11.05
C ARG A 11 6.81 -4.13 11.01
N MET A 12 6.02 -5.19 11.09
CA MET A 12 6.52 -6.56 10.92
C MET A 12 7.17 -6.77 9.54
N PHE A 13 6.61 -6.19 8.47
CA PHE A 13 7.23 -6.26 7.14
C PHE A 13 8.48 -5.39 7.02
N LEU A 14 8.48 -4.20 7.61
CA LEU A 14 9.70 -3.37 7.67
C LEU A 14 10.84 -4.10 8.41
N ASN A 15 10.50 -4.89 9.43
CA ASN A 15 11.42 -5.69 10.21
C ASN A 15 11.59 -7.13 9.71
N ASN A 16 11.41 -7.39 8.41
CA ASN A 16 11.67 -8.69 7.78
C ASN A 16 11.02 -9.90 8.48
N GLY A 17 9.80 -9.74 8.98
CA GLY A 17 9.04 -10.82 9.61
C GLY A 17 9.02 -10.79 11.14
N GLU A 18 9.73 -9.85 11.76
CA GLU A 18 9.82 -9.73 13.22
C GLU A 18 8.95 -8.59 13.78
N LEU A 19 8.28 -8.84 14.90
CA LEU A 19 7.55 -7.82 15.64
C LEU A 19 7.90 -7.91 17.13
N ASP A 20 8.47 -6.83 17.68
CA ASP A 20 8.82 -6.72 19.10
C ASP A 20 9.62 -7.93 19.63
N GLY A 21 10.65 -8.35 18.90
CA GLY A 21 11.51 -9.48 19.25
C GLY A 21 10.92 -10.86 18.97
N ASN A 22 9.70 -10.94 18.43
CA ASN A 22 9.04 -12.19 18.07
C ASN A 22 9.00 -12.37 16.56
N ARG A 23 9.56 -13.48 16.07
CA ARG A 23 9.52 -13.81 14.65
C ARG A 23 8.15 -14.40 14.27
N ILE A 24 7.40 -13.67 13.45
CA ILE A 24 6.09 -14.08 12.93
C ILE A 24 6.23 -14.80 11.59
N LEU A 25 7.10 -14.27 10.72
CA LEU A 25 7.45 -14.87 9.42
C LEU A 25 8.97 -15.03 9.33
N SER A 26 9.44 -16.08 8.64
CA SER A 26 10.86 -16.17 8.29
C SER A 26 11.21 -15.07 7.30
N GLU A 27 12.46 -14.61 7.31
CA GLU A 27 12.94 -13.60 6.36
C GLU A 27 12.77 -14.09 4.92
N SER A 28 13.06 -15.36 4.67
CA SER A 28 12.84 -16.01 3.37
C SER A 28 11.37 -16.04 2.94
N ALA A 29 10.43 -16.14 3.89
CA ALA A 29 9.01 -16.08 3.58
C ALA A 29 8.61 -14.65 3.24
N VAL A 30 9.09 -13.65 3.98
CA VAL A 30 8.84 -12.24 3.67
C VAL A 30 9.42 -11.88 2.31
N GLU A 31 10.70 -12.21 2.05
CA GLU A 31 11.36 -11.96 0.77
C GLU A 31 10.57 -12.56 -0.39
N SER A 32 10.18 -13.83 -0.29
CA SER A 32 9.37 -14.52 -1.29
C SER A 32 7.99 -13.89 -1.45
N MET A 33 7.27 -13.63 -0.35
CA MET A 33 5.92 -13.09 -0.36
C MET A 33 5.86 -11.72 -1.04
N LEU A 34 6.91 -10.91 -0.88
CA LEU A 34 6.99 -9.53 -1.37
C LEU A 34 7.53 -9.41 -2.81
N GLN A 35 7.86 -10.52 -3.49
CA GLN A 35 8.23 -10.49 -4.92
C GLN A 35 7.03 -10.22 -5.82
N ASN A 36 7.30 -9.84 -7.08
CA ASN A 36 6.30 -9.84 -8.14
C ASN A 36 5.88 -11.29 -8.46
N HIS A 37 4.58 -11.58 -8.29
CA HIS A 37 3.99 -12.90 -8.54
C HIS A 37 3.06 -12.95 -9.76
N ILE A 38 3.02 -11.88 -10.55
CA ILE A 38 2.19 -11.81 -11.77
C ILE A 38 3.03 -11.68 -13.06
N GLY A 39 4.36 -11.79 -12.96
CA GLY A 39 5.27 -11.76 -14.11
C GLY A 39 5.20 -10.44 -14.88
N ASP A 40 4.97 -10.52 -16.18
CA ASP A 40 4.93 -9.35 -17.07
C ASP A 40 3.58 -8.61 -17.06
N LEU A 41 2.58 -9.11 -16.33
CA LEU A 41 1.30 -8.44 -16.17
C LEU A 41 1.46 -7.15 -15.37
N ARG A 42 0.65 -6.15 -15.70
CA ARG A 42 0.62 -4.85 -15.02
C ARG A 42 -0.78 -4.51 -14.57
N ILE A 43 -0.89 -3.96 -13.36
CA ILE A 43 -2.16 -3.48 -12.83
C ILE A 43 -2.47 -2.13 -13.48
N GLY A 44 -3.55 -2.08 -14.26
CA GLY A 44 -4.08 -0.87 -14.88
C GLY A 44 -5.27 -0.28 -14.14
N LYS A 45 -5.99 0.62 -14.81
CA LYS A 45 -7.26 1.16 -14.33
C LYS A 45 -8.29 0.03 -14.16
N MET A 46 -9.01 0.03 -13.03
CA MET A 46 -10.14 -0.85 -12.78
C MET A 46 -11.42 -0.04 -12.78
N GLU A 47 -12.33 -0.34 -13.70
CA GLU A 47 -13.62 0.33 -13.81
C GLU A 47 -14.61 -0.20 -12.78
N THR A 48 -15.34 0.71 -12.13
CA THR A 48 -16.29 0.32 -11.09
C THR A 48 -17.56 -0.30 -11.69
N VAL A 49 -18.01 -1.39 -11.07
CA VAL A 49 -19.34 -1.97 -11.33
C VAL A 49 -20.37 -1.58 -10.25
N ALA A 50 -19.94 -0.81 -9.23
CA ALA A 50 -20.77 -0.39 -8.10
C ALA A 50 -20.46 1.07 -7.71
N PRO A 51 -20.93 2.07 -8.48
CA PRO A 51 -20.57 3.49 -8.28
C PRO A 51 -20.90 4.08 -6.90
N VAL A 52 -21.91 3.52 -6.21
CA VAL A 52 -22.27 3.93 -4.83
C VAL A 52 -21.23 3.47 -3.81
N VAL A 53 -20.48 2.40 -4.13
CA VAL A 53 -19.49 1.79 -3.24
C VAL A 53 -18.08 2.20 -3.61
N SER A 54 -17.75 2.34 -4.89
CA SER A 54 -16.41 2.65 -5.37
C SER A 54 -16.47 3.51 -6.63
N ALA A 55 -15.58 4.51 -6.71
CA ALA A 55 -15.21 5.10 -7.99
C ALA A 55 -14.26 4.16 -8.77
N ASP A 56 -13.90 4.55 -9.99
CA ASP A 56 -12.86 3.85 -10.75
C ASP A 56 -11.52 3.91 -9.99
N VAL A 57 -10.84 2.77 -9.89
CA VAL A 57 -9.54 2.69 -9.21
C VAL A 57 -8.43 2.88 -10.23
N ASN A 58 -7.63 3.92 -10.06
CA ASN A 58 -6.45 4.17 -10.87
C ASN A 58 -5.28 4.67 -10.01
N ILE A 59 -4.64 3.74 -9.31
CA ILE A 59 -3.55 4.02 -8.37
C ILE A 59 -2.27 4.28 -9.17
N PHE A 60 -1.59 5.41 -8.94
CA PHE A 60 -0.37 5.83 -9.64
C PHE A 60 -0.43 5.57 -11.16
N PRO A 61 -1.27 6.31 -11.92
CA PRO A 61 -1.58 5.99 -13.32
C PRO A 61 -0.35 5.86 -14.22
N ASP A 62 0.69 6.66 -13.97
CA ASP A 62 1.89 6.74 -14.79
C ASP A 62 3.04 5.84 -14.30
N THR A 63 2.80 5.03 -13.25
CA THR A 63 3.81 4.16 -12.63
C THR A 63 3.49 2.69 -12.92
N PRO A 64 4.42 1.87 -13.43
CA PRO A 64 4.21 0.44 -13.56
C PRO A 64 4.00 -0.23 -12.20
N LYS A 65 3.01 -1.13 -12.14
CA LYS A 65 2.60 -1.80 -10.89
C LYS A 65 2.44 -3.28 -11.12
N THR A 66 2.90 -4.09 -10.18
CA THR A 66 2.67 -5.53 -10.13
C THR A 66 1.93 -5.92 -8.84
N HIS A 67 1.79 -7.21 -8.59
CA HIS A 67 1.18 -7.73 -7.37
C HIS A 67 2.06 -8.80 -6.73
N SER A 68 2.22 -8.71 -5.42
CA SER A 68 2.89 -9.72 -4.60
C SER A 68 1.91 -10.75 -4.05
N PHE A 69 2.28 -11.60 -3.09
CA PHE A 69 1.32 -12.46 -2.39
C PHE A 69 0.56 -11.70 -1.30
N GLY A 70 -0.01 -10.55 -1.64
CA GLY A 70 -0.90 -9.81 -0.76
C GLY A 70 -1.12 -8.36 -1.14
N PHE A 71 -0.21 -7.74 -1.88
CA PHE A 71 -0.22 -6.29 -2.06
C PHE A 71 0.09 -5.86 -3.49
N LEU A 72 -0.38 -4.67 -3.84
CA LEU A 72 0.11 -3.96 -5.01
C LEU A 72 1.53 -3.47 -4.73
N ARG A 73 2.43 -3.69 -5.70
CA ARG A 73 3.83 -3.29 -5.66
C ARG A 73 4.08 -2.23 -6.74
N VAL A 74 4.70 -1.11 -6.37
CA VAL A 74 5.18 -0.12 -7.35
C VAL A 74 6.54 -0.56 -7.88
N GLU A 75 6.77 -0.51 -9.18
CA GLU A 75 8.04 -0.97 -9.78
C GLU A 75 9.03 0.18 -10.05
N GLU A 76 8.57 1.42 -9.91
CA GLU A 76 9.38 2.62 -10.09
C GLU A 76 9.15 3.59 -8.93
N ASP A 77 10.11 4.48 -8.72
CA ASP A 77 9.98 5.54 -7.73
C ASP A 77 8.83 6.47 -8.07
N VAL A 78 8.00 6.77 -7.07
CA VAL A 78 6.96 7.80 -7.13
C VAL A 78 7.53 9.08 -6.51
N PRO A 79 7.75 10.16 -7.29
CA PRO A 79 8.43 11.36 -6.80
C PRO A 79 7.78 11.98 -5.55
N GLY A 80 8.59 12.15 -4.50
CA GLY A 80 8.15 12.69 -3.21
C GLY A 80 7.24 11.76 -2.40
N MET A 81 7.15 10.48 -2.79
CA MET A 81 6.34 9.44 -2.15
C MET A 81 7.15 8.13 -2.12
N ARG A 82 6.51 7.01 -2.50
CA ARG A 82 7.05 5.64 -2.43
C ARG A 82 8.27 5.40 -3.30
N SER A 83 9.20 4.59 -2.81
CA SER A 83 10.30 4.04 -3.60
C SER A 83 9.86 2.82 -4.40
N ALA A 84 10.58 2.48 -5.47
CA ALA A 84 10.41 1.21 -6.18
C ALA A 84 10.46 0.03 -5.21
N GLY A 85 9.52 -0.89 -5.35
CA GLY A 85 9.32 -2.04 -4.48
C GLY A 85 8.49 -1.81 -3.22
N SER A 86 8.08 -0.57 -2.94
CA SER A 86 7.08 -0.29 -1.91
C SER A 86 5.77 -1.01 -2.22
N GLN A 87 5.06 -1.40 -1.17
CA GLN A 87 3.83 -2.17 -1.31
C GLN A 87 2.71 -1.60 -0.46
N GLY A 88 1.49 -1.81 -0.90
CA GLY A 88 0.33 -1.37 -0.16
C GLY A 88 -0.97 -1.83 -0.78
N TRP A 89 -2.05 -1.56 -0.06
CA TRP A 89 -3.40 -1.79 -0.54
C TRP A 89 -4.38 -0.87 0.17
N ALA A 90 -5.66 -1.19 0.04
CA ALA A 90 -6.72 -0.41 0.64
C ALA A 90 -7.92 -1.28 1.02
N GLY A 91 -8.78 -0.70 1.86
CA GLY A 91 -10.10 -1.21 2.21
C GLY A 91 -11.18 -0.26 1.70
N VAL A 92 -12.35 -0.81 1.40
CA VAL A 92 -13.44 -0.12 0.70
C VAL A 92 -13.91 1.16 1.39
N CYS A 93 -13.82 1.25 2.72
CA CYS A 93 -14.20 2.46 3.47
C CYS A 93 -13.12 3.56 3.44
N ASN A 94 -12.30 3.62 2.38
CA ASN A 94 -11.14 4.51 2.24
C ASN A 94 -10.15 4.36 3.42
N THR A 95 -9.77 3.12 3.72
CA THR A 95 -8.59 2.82 4.55
C THR A 95 -7.43 2.49 3.62
N HIS A 96 -6.28 3.12 3.77
CA HIS A 96 -5.13 2.92 2.88
C HIS A 96 -3.87 2.69 3.70
N PHE A 97 -3.03 1.76 3.25
CA PHE A 97 -1.76 1.48 3.90
C PHE A 97 -0.65 1.23 2.89
N TRP A 98 0.57 1.42 3.35
CA TRP A 98 1.77 1.03 2.62
C TRP A 98 2.96 0.83 3.53
N PHE A 99 3.97 0.17 3.00
CA PHE A 99 5.30 0.07 3.59
C PHE A 99 6.35 0.14 2.47
N ASP A 100 7.46 0.81 2.78
CA ASP A 100 8.59 1.08 1.92
C ASP A 100 9.86 0.61 2.64
N PRO A 101 10.30 -0.64 2.39
CA PRO A 101 11.50 -1.18 3.03
C PRO A 101 12.78 -0.41 2.66
N ALA A 102 12.83 0.27 1.51
CA ALA A 102 14.02 1.00 1.07
C ALA A 102 14.24 2.28 1.89
N LYS A 103 13.16 2.88 2.39
CA LYS A 103 13.21 4.10 3.22
C LYS A 103 12.86 3.85 4.70
N ASP A 104 12.56 2.61 5.08
CA ASP A 104 12.09 2.23 6.42
C ASP A 104 10.87 3.05 6.88
N VAL A 105 9.89 3.19 5.98
CA VAL A 105 8.67 3.98 6.22
C VAL A 105 7.44 3.10 6.05
N ALA A 106 6.47 3.22 6.96
CA ALA A 106 5.12 2.70 6.78
C ALA A 106 4.09 3.79 7.03
N GLY A 107 3.00 3.72 6.28
CA GLY A 107 1.89 4.65 6.39
C GLY A 107 0.56 3.93 6.49
N LEU A 108 -0.34 4.52 7.27
CA LEU A 108 -1.71 4.05 7.44
C LEU A 108 -2.62 5.26 7.65
N ILE A 109 -3.67 5.33 6.85
CA ILE A 109 -4.77 6.27 7.05
C ILE A 109 -6.08 5.49 7.04
N MET A 110 -6.86 5.61 8.12
CA MET A 110 -8.13 4.91 8.26
C MET A 110 -9.26 5.93 8.34
N THR A 111 -10.02 6.04 7.26
CA THR A 111 -11.30 6.78 7.27
C THR A 111 -12.47 5.79 7.29
N GLN A 112 -13.70 6.29 7.35
CA GLN A 112 -14.93 5.49 7.29
C GLN A 112 -15.91 6.13 6.29
N THR A 113 -15.49 6.19 5.03
CA THR A 113 -16.23 6.93 4.00
C THR A 113 -16.44 6.11 2.74
N LEU A 114 -17.54 6.38 2.04
CA LEU A 114 -17.85 5.87 0.71
C LEU A 114 -18.24 7.06 -0.19
N PRO A 115 -18.05 6.95 -1.52
CA PRO A 115 -17.48 5.81 -2.24
C PRO A 115 -15.96 5.68 -2.05
N PHE A 116 -15.43 4.46 -2.20
CA PHE A 116 -14.01 4.15 -2.23
C PHE A 116 -13.31 4.93 -3.36
N VAL A 117 -12.10 5.43 -3.09
CA VAL A 117 -11.23 6.20 -4.01
C VAL A 117 -11.93 7.36 -4.71
N GLU A 118 -12.90 7.98 -4.05
CA GLU A 118 -13.52 9.19 -4.57
C GLU A 118 -12.46 10.31 -4.67
N PRO A 119 -12.42 11.09 -5.78
CA PRO A 119 -11.34 12.01 -6.07
C PRO A 119 -10.98 13.01 -4.94
N ARG A 120 -11.97 13.52 -4.19
CA ARG A 120 -11.70 14.46 -3.09
C ARG A 120 -10.94 13.78 -1.94
N PHE A 121 -11.24 12.52 -1.62
CA PHE A 121 -10.53 11.78 -0.58
C PHE A 121 -9.13 11.36 -1.03
N MET A 122 -8.94 11.06 -2.32
CA MET A 122 -7.62 10.74 -2.86
C MET A 122 -6.61 11.88 -2.73
N LYS A 123 -7.08 13.14 -2.79
CA LYS A 123 -6.22 14.30 -2.52
C LYS A 123 -5.70 14.32 -1.07
N VAL A 124 -6.54 13.96 -0.11
CA VAL A 124 -6.14 13.86 1.31
C VAL A 124 -5.11 12.75 1.49
N TYR A 125 -5.35 11.60 0.86
CA TYR A 125 -4.42 10.48 0.87
C TYR A 125 -3.04 10.87 0.31
N GLU A 126 -3.00 11.51 -0.87
CA GLU A 126 -1.74 11.96 -1.47
C GLU A 126 -0.99 12.96 -0.58
N GLN A 127 -1.71 13.94 -0.02
CA GLN A 127 -1.10 14.93 0.88
C GLN A 127 -0.54 14.30 2.15
N PHE A 128 -1.26 13.33 2.74
CA PHE A 128 -0.80 12.60 3.91
C PHE A 128 0.48 11.82 3.60
N GLU A 129 0.49 11.06 2.49
CA GLU A 129 1.65 10.27 2.10
C GLU A 129 2.87 11.15 1.81
N ARG A 130 2.71 12.26 1.06
CA ARG A 130 3.79 13.22 0.83
C ARG A 130 4.33 13.82 2.13
N ALA A 131 3.46 14.11 3.09
CA ALA A 131 3.88 14.65 4.38
C ALA A 131 4.72 13.65 5.19
N VAL A 132 4.36 12.35 5.15
CA VAL A 132 5.15 11.27 5.78
C VAL A 132 6.54 11.17 5.13
N TYR A 133 6.66 11.28 3.81
CA TYR A 133 7.96 11.20 3.13
C TYR A 133 8.82 12.47 3.25
N ALA A 134 8.25 13.57 3.72
CA ALA A 134 8.96 14.84 3.89
C ALA A 134 9.48 15.07 5.33
N SER A 135 9.12 14.20 6.29
CA SER A 135 9.58 14.25 7.68
C SER A 135 10.88 13.50 7.88
#